data_AF-A0A224ZAA0-F1
#
_entry.id   AF-A0A224ZAA0-F1
#
_cell.length_a   1.000
_cell.length_b   1.000
_cell.length_c   1.000
_cell.angle_alpha   90.00
_cell.angle_beta   90.00
_cell.angle_gamma   90.00
#
_symmetry.space_group_name_H-M   'P 1'
#
loop_
_entity.id
_entity.type
_entity.pdbx_description
1 polymer ?
#
loop_
_entity_poly.entity_id
_entity_poly.type
_entity_poly.pdbx_seq_one_letter_code
_entity_poly.pdbx_strand_id
1 'polypeptide(L)'
;MLSMYVSADHTNWDAILPFVTYAYNTAPQSTTGFSPFLLYGRHPSHTIDTILPYKPDPSECAPISDTARLAEECRELAKTFTTNDQERQKSIRADTSTSAPTFLPGALVWLSIPTTATGLSSKLLPKYEGPYRVVERTSPANYLIEPIEQSSDMRRRGRDIVNVERLKVYHDPLIVTSC
;
A
#
# COMPACT_ATOMS: atom_id res chain seq x y z
N MET A 1 6.44 -10.57 7.48
CA MET A 1 7.38 -11.71 7.46
C MET A 1 8.68 -11.41 8.18
N LEU A 2 9.39 -10.32 7.88
CA LEU A 2 10.71 -10.05 8.48
C LEU A 2 10.68 -9.97 10.02
N SER A 3 9.67 -9.31 10.60
CA SER A 3 9.52 -9.14 12.04
C SER A 3 9.43 -10.44 12.85
N MET A 4 9.14 -11.58 12.22
CA MET A 4 9.08 -12.88 12.90
C MET A 4 10.47 -13.47 13.17
N TYR A 5 11.47 -13.05 12.42
CA TYR A 5 12.82 -13.62 12.46
C TYR A 5 13.85 -12.68 13.08
N VAL A 6 13.54 -11.39 13.14
CA VAL A 6 14.42 -10.37 13.72
C VAL A 6 14.43 -10.49 15.25
N SER A 7 15.61 -10.39 15.85
CA SER A 7 15.82 -10.38 17.30
C SER A 7 15.22 -9.14 17.96
N ALA A 8 14.97 -9.17 19.27
CA ALA A 8 14.39 -8.03 20.00
C ALA A 8 15.22 -6.73 19.87
N ASP A 9 16.52 -6.85 19.67
CA ASP A 9 17.45 -5.72 19.53
C ASP A 9 17.50 -5.19 18.08
N HIS A 10 16.79 -5.82 17.15
CA HIS A 10 16.77 -5.46 15.72
C HIS A 10 18.15 -5.33 15.07
N THR A 11 19.16 -6.06 15.54
CA THR A 11 20.55 -5.96 15.05
C THR A 11 20.87 -6.93 13.91
N ASN A 12 20.05 -7.97 13.71
CA ASN A 12 20.32 -9.10 12.82
C ASN A 12 19.46 -9.11 11.53
N TRP A 13 18.75 -8.03 11.24
CA TRP A 13 17.80 -7.98 10.12
C TRP A 13 18.49 -8.09 8.76
N ASP A 14 19.71 -7.57 8.65
CA ASP A 14 20.56 -7.59 7.46
C ASP A 14 20.99 -9.01 7.09
N ALA A 15 21.39 -9.81 8.08
CA ALA A 15 21.77 -11.22 7.90
C ALA A 15 20.59 -12.10 7.47
N ILE A 16 19.37 -11.76 7.92
CA ILE A 16 18.16 -12.55 7.64
C ILE A 16 17.53 -12.18 6.29
N LEU A 17 17.77 -10.95 5.80
CA LEU A 17 17.14 -10.41 4.61
C LEU A 17 17.26 -11.33 3.37
N PRO A 18 18.44 -11.92 3.03
CA PRO A 18 18.56 -12.80 1.87
C PRO A 18 17.67 -14.05 1.92
N PHE A 19 17.46 -14.59 3.13
CA PHE A 19 16.61 -15.78 3.31
C PHE A 19 15.13 -15.44 3.13
N VAL A 20 14.71 -14.28 3.64
CA VAL A 20 13.32 -13.81 3.50
C VAL A 20 13.02 -13.42 2.05
N THR A 21 13.95 -12.77 1.36
CA THR A 21 13.76 -12.44 -0.06
C THR A 21 13.69 -13.69 -0.93
N TYR A 22 14.53 -14.69 -0.67
CA TYR A 22 14.45 -15.98 -1.34
C TYR A 22 13.09 -16.64 -1.09
N ALA A 23 12.68 -16.79 0.17
CA ALA A 23 11.39 -17.41 0.53
C ALA A 23 10.20 -16.68 -0.11
N TYR A 24 10.21 -15.35 -0.11
CA TYR A 24 9.16 -14.54 -0.76
C TYR A 24 9.13 -14.74 -2.27
N ASN A 25 10.31 -14.78 -2.91
CA ASN A 25 10.39 -14.97 -4.35
C ASN A 25 9.97 -16.38 -4.78
N THR A 26 10.18 -17.41 -3.96
CA THR A 26 9.80 -18.80 -4.28
C THR A 26 8.38 -19.18 -3.87
N ALA A 27 7.77 -18.44 -2.94
CA ALA A 27 6.40 -18.74 -2.49
C ALA A 27 5.38 -18.31 -3.56
N PRO A 28 4.32 -19.12 -3.82
CA PRO A 28 3.23 -18.71 -4.70
C PRO A 28 2.44 -17.56 -4.06
N GLN A 29 2.17 -16.50 -4.82
CA GLN A 29 1.30 -15.41 -4.37
C GLN A 29 -0.15 -15.71 -4.72
N SER A 30 -1.08 -15.35 -3.82
CA SER A 30 -2.51 -15.58 -4.02
C SER A 30 -3.09 -14.79 -5.20
N THR A 31 -2.59 -13.59 -5.45
CA THR A 31 -3.08 -12.70 -6.52
C THR A 31 -2.65 -13.18 -7.90
N THR A 32 -1.40 -13.59 -8.06
CA THR A 32 -0.86 -14.06 -9.34
C THR A 32 -1.03 -15.56 -9.53
N GLY A 33 -1.28 -16.34 -8.47
CA GLY A 33 -1.28 -17.80 -8.48
C GLY A 33 0.09 -18.45 -8.65
N PHE A 34 1.10 -17.67 -9.05
CA PHE A 34 2.47 -18.12 -9.32
C PHE A 34 3.47 -17.44 -8.39
N SER A 35 4.62 -18.07 -8.23
CA SER A 35 5.76 -17.50 -7.53
C SER A 35 6.44 -16.42 -8.39
N PRO A 36 6.92 -15.30 -7.79
CA PRO A 36 7.70 -14.29 -8.50
C PRO A 36 8.93 -14.83 -9.24
N PHE A 37 9.46 -15.98 -8.81
CA PHE A 37 10.58 -16.67 -9.45
C PHE A 37 10.27 -17.11 -10.90
N LEU A 38 9.00 -17.11 -11.32
CA LEU A 38 8.57 -17.34 -12.70
C LEU A 38 9.31 -16.44 -13.71
N LEU A 39 9.80 -15.27 -13.31
CA LEU A 39 10.63 -14.40 -14.14
C LEU A 39 11.80 -15.16 -14.80
N TYR A 40 12.42 -16.09 -14.07
CA TYR A 40 13.57 -16.85 -14.54
C TYR A 40 13.22 -18.04 -15.43
N GLY A 41 11.94 -18.39 -15.59
CA GLY A 41 11.48 -19.51 -16.43
C GLY A 41 11.99 -20.88 -15.99
N ARG A 42 12.49 -21.00 -14.77
CA ARG A 42 13.00 -22.24 -14.17
C ARG A 42 12.49 -22.38 -12.75
N HIS A 43 12.49 -23.60 -12.22
CA HIS A 43 12.14 -23.83 -10.82
C HIS A 43 13.26 -23.32 -9.90
N PRO A 44 12.92 -22.75 -8.73
CA PRO A 44 13.92 -22.34 -7.76
C PRO A 44 14.62 -23.59 -7.19
N SER A 45 15.94 -23.52 -7.05
CA SER A 45 16.70 -24.60 -6.41
C SER A 45 16.56 -24.44 -4.90
N HIS A 46 15.99 -25.45 -4.25
CA HIS A 46 15.81 -25.49 -2.80
C HIS A 46 17.05 -26.06 -2.09
N THR A 47 17.12 -25.86 -0.78
CA THR A 47 18.20 -26.41 0.05
C THR A 47 18.28 -27.93 -0.06
N ILE A 48 17.14 -28.60 -0.17
CA ILE A 48 17.08 -30.05 -0.36
C ILE A 48 17.69 -30.48 -1.70
N ASP A 49 17.47 -29.73 -2.78
CA ASP A 49 18.04 -30.01 -4.11
C ASP A 49 19.56 -29.84 -4.12
N THR A 50 20.08 -28.96 -3.25
CA THR A 50 21.52 -28.76 -3.08
C THR A 50 22.16 -29.91 -2.28
N ILE A 51 21.48 -30.40 -1.25
CA ILE A 51 21.95 -31.50 -0.39
C ILE A 51 21.83 -32.85 -1.12
N LEU A 52 20.78 -33.02 -1.93
CA LEU A 52 20.48 -34.24 -2.69
C LEU A 52 20.37 -33.91 -4.18
N PRO A 53 21.51 -33.72 -4.88
CA PRO A 53 21.50 -33.30 -6.27
C PRO A 53 20.95 -34.41 -7.17
N TYR A 54 19.76 -34.17 -7.74
CA TYR A 54 19.23 -34.97 -8.83
C TYR A 54 19.90 -34.56 -10.14
N LYS A 55 20.50 -35.52 -10.85
CA LYS A 55 21.05 -35.33 -12.20
C LYS A 55 20.15 -36.06 -13.18
N PRO A 56 19.19 -35.39 -13.83
CA PRO A 56 18.38 -36.03 -14.86
C PRO A 56 19.26 -36.48 -16.03
N ASP A 57 18.89 -37.57 -16.66
CA ASP A 57 19.50 -37.96 -17.93
C ASP A 57 19.17 -36.90 -18.99
N PRO A 58 20.08 -36.63 -19.96
CA PRO A 58 19.87 -35.60 -20.98
C PRO A 58 18.59 -35.78 -21.81
N SER A 59 18.05 -37.00 -21.88
CA SER A 59 16.79 -37.33 -22.55
C SER A 59 15.54 -36.89 -21.76
N GLU A 60 15.66 -36.65 -20.45
CA GLU A 60 14.57 -36.17 -19.59
C GLU A 60 14.49 -34.64 -19.54
N CYS A 61 15.54 -33.95 -19.98
CA CYS A 61 15.58 -32.49 -20.03
C CYS A 61 14.74 -31.96 -21.19
N ALA A 62 13.68 -31.23 -20.88
CA ALA A 62 12.92 -30.48 -21.89
C ALA A 62 13.84 -29.50 -22.63
N PRO A 63 13.66 -29.32 -23.96
CA PRO A 63 14.44 -28.34 -24.70
C PRO A 63 14.15 -26.94 -24.17
N ILE A 64 15.16 -26.07 -24.24
CA ILE A 64 15.09 -24.69 -23.70
C ILE A 64 13.90 -23.93 -24.32
N SER A 65 13.59 -24.18 -25.59
CA SER A 65 12.42 -23.60 -26.28
C SER A 65 11.09 -23.92 -25.60
N ASP A 66 10.92 -25.15 -25.10
CA ASP A 66 9.68 -25.58 -24.45
C ASP A 66 9.55 -24.96 -23.06
N THR A 67 10.66 -24.86 -22.32
CA THR A 67 10.67 -24.14 -21.03
C THR A 67 10.37 -22.66 -21.17
N ALA A 68 10.88 -22.02 -22.23
CA ALA A 68 10.60 -20.62 -22.52
C ALA A 68 9.14 -20.39 -22.91
N ARG A 69 8.57 -21.28 -23.74
CA ARG A 69 7.15 -21.24 -24.11
C ARG A 69 6.25 -21.41 -22.88
N LEU A 70 6.53 -22.41 -22.05
CA LEU A 70 5.78 -22.64 -20.81
C LEU A 70 5.86 -21.45 -19.86
N ALA A 71 7.04 -20.83 -19.73
CA ALA A 71 7.21 -19.63 -18.91
C ALA A 71 6.34 -18.47 -19.42
N GLU A 72 6.22 -18.31 -20.74
CA GLU A 72 5.36 -17.28 -21.34
C GLU A 72 3.87 -17.57 -21.12
N GLU A 73 3.45 -18.82 -21.28
CA GLU A 73 2.07 -19.25 -20.97
C GLU A 73 1.71 -18.96 -19.50
N CYS A 74 2.62 -19.26 -18.57
CA CYS A 74 2.45 -18.92 -17.15
C CYS A 74 2.39 -17.41 -16.91
N ARG A 75 3.14 -16.59 -17.65
CA ARG A 75 3.08 -15.12 -17.52
C ARG A 75 1.74 -14.56 -17.96
N GLU A 76 1.20 -15.04 -19.08
CA GLU A 76 -0.12 -14.64 -19.54
C GLU A 76 -1.22 -15.05 -18.54
N LEU A 77 -1.13 -16.26 -17.98
CA LEU A 77 -2.03 -16.68 -16.90
C LEU A 77 -1.89 -15.80 -15.65
N ALA A 78 -0.67 -15.51 -15.20
CA ALA A 78 -0.44 -14.63 -14.05
C ALA A 78 -1.04 -13.23 -14.27
N LYS A 79 -0.96 -12.72 -15.49
CA LYS A 79 -1.54 -11.43 -15.89
C LYS A 79 -3.06 -11.46 -15.80
N THR A 80 -3.70 -12.50 -16.34
CA THR A 80 -5.17 -12.64 -16.26
C THR A 80 -5.67 -12.81 -14.82
N PHE A 81 -4.98 -13.57 -13.97
CA PHE A 81 -5.32 -13.67 -12.55
C PHE A 81 -5.17 -12.33 -11.82
N THR A 82 -4.10 -11.60 -12.13
CA THR A 82 -3.86 -10.28 -11.54
C THR A 82 -4.96 -9.29 -11.92
N THR A 83 -5.39 -9.26 -13.20
CA THR A 83 -6.47 -8.37 -13.63
C THR A 83 -7.80 -8.74 -12.96
N ASN A 84 -8.11 -10.02 -12.87
CA ASN A 84 -9.34 -10.50 -12.24
C ASN A 84 -9.38 -10.17 -10.74
N ASP A 85 -8.26 -10.34 -10.02
CA ASP A 85 -8.17 -9.98 -8.61
C ASP A 85 -8.25 -8.47 -8.42
N GLN A 86 -7.65 -7.66 -9.31
CA GLN A 86 -7.80 -6.21 -9.30
C GLN A 86 -9.25 -5.77 -9.50
N GLU A 87 -9.96 -6.37 -10.46
CA GLU A 87 -11.38 -6.09 -10.70
C GLU A 87 -12.25 -6.50 -9.50
N ARG A 88 -11.99 -7.68 -8.92
CA ARG A 88 -12.65 -8.14 -7.69
C ARG A 88 -12.40 -7.19 -6.52
N GLN A 89 -11.17 -6.73 -6.31
CA GLN A 89 -10.87 -5.78 -5.25
C GLN A 89 -11.55 -4.42 -5.51
N LYS A 90 -11.64 -4.00 -6.77
CA LYS A 90 -12.33 -2.78 -7.17
C LYS A 90 -13.83 -2.86 -6.90
N SER A 91 -14.49 -3.98 -7.20
CA SER A 91 -15.92 -4.16 -6.90
C SER A 91 -16.18 -4.16 -5.40
N ILE A 92 -15.40 -4.90 -4.60
CA ILE A 92 -15.53 -4.92 -3.14
C ILE A 92 -15.36 -3.50 -2.55
N ARG A 93 -14.40 -2.72 -3.05
CA ARG A 93 -14.20 -1.33 -2.62
C ARG A 93 -15.35 -0.43 -3.04
N ALA A 94 -15.89 -0.61 -4.25
CA ALA A 94 -17.05 0.14 -4.72
C ALA A 94 -18.28 -0.12 -3.84
N ASP A 95 -18.52 -1.38 -3.47
CA ASP A 95 -19.65 -1.78 -2.63
C ASP A 95 -19.52 -1.26 -1.19
N THR A 96 -18.29 -1.15 -0.67
CA THR A 96 -18.01 -0.67 0.70
C THR A 96 -17.88 0.85 0.79
N SER A 97 -17.61 1.52 -0.34
CA SER A 97 -17.40 2.97 -0.38
C SER A 97 -18.70 3.70 -0.08
N THR A 98 -18.94 4.00 1.19
CA THR A 98 -19.89 5.05 1.59
C THR A 98 -19.48 6.32 0.86
N SER A 99 -20.40 6.90 0.07
CA SER A 99 -20.12 8.10 -0.74
C SER A 99 -19.38 9.13 0.09
N ALA A 100 -18.12 9.40 -0.27
CA ALA A 100 -17.30 10.36 0.44
C ALA A 100 -18.01 11.73 0.45
N PRO A 101 -17.97 12.46 1.57
CA PRO A 101 -18.61 13.76 1.65
C PRO A 101 -18.04 14.69 0.56
N THR A 102 -18.94 15.32 -0.19
CA THR A 102 -18.54 16.29 -1.21
C THR A 102 -18.45 17.66 -0.55
N PHE A 103 -17.27 18.28 -0.59
CA PHE A 103 -17.05 19.61 -0.05
C PHE A 103 -17.18 20.64 -1.16
N LEU A 104 -17.94 21.71 -0.91
CA LEU A 104 -18.04 22.84 -1.83
C LEU A 104 -16.82 23.77 -1.64
N PRO A 105 -16.33 24.42 -2.72
CA PRO A 105 -15.38 25.52 -2.61
C PRO A 105 -15.86 26.56 -1.60
N GLY A 106 -15.00 26.95 -0.66
CA GLY A 106 -15.30 27.86 0.45
C GLY A 106 -15.73 27.18 1.75
N ALA A 107 -16.02 25.87 1.74
CA ALA A 107 -16.36 25.15 2.97
C ALA A 107 -15.17 25.06 3.94
N LEU A 108 -15.49 25.08 5.24
CA LEU A 108 -14.54 24.90 6.32
C LEU A 108 -14.38 23.42 6.66
N VAL A 109 -13.13 22.97 6.76
CA VAL A 109 -12.79 21.57 7.01
C VAL A 109 -11.68 21.43 8.05
N TRP A 110 -11.73 20.33 8.79
CA TRP A 110 -10.65 19.83 9.64
C TRP A 110 -9.73 18.91 8.84
N LEU A 111 -8.43 19.05 9.01
CA LEU A 111 -7.40 18.21 8.41
C LEU A 111 -6.86 17.18 9.40
N SER A 112 -6.87 15.90 9.04
CA SER A 112 -6.26 14.82 9.82
C SER A 112 -4.74 14.86 9.70
N ILE A 113 -4.05 14.98 10.83
CA ILE A 113 -2.59 15.03 10.90
C ILE A 113 -2.10 13.91 11.82
N PRO A 114 -1.12 13.11 11.38
CA PRO A 114 -0.46 12.14 12.26
C PRO A 114 0.45 12.87 13.24
N THR A 115 -0.11 13.37 14.34
CA THR A 115 0.63 14.01 15.43
C THR A 115 1.44 12.97 16.19
N THR A 116 2.76 13.03 16.01
CA THR A 116 3.72 12.27 16.83
C THR A 116 4.64 13.26 17.52
N ALA A 117 4.40 13.52 18.81
CA ALA A 117 5.29 14.30 19.64
C ALA A 117 6.14 13.35 20.48
N THR A 118 7.46 13.51 20.43
CA THR A 118 8.41 12.70 21.21
C THR A 118 8.12 12.87 22.70
N GLY A 119 7.85 11.76 23.39
CA GLY A 119 7.56 11.73 24.83
C GLY A 119 6.09 11.95 25.22
N LEU A 120 5.18 12.21 24.27
CA LEU A 120 3.74 12.28 24.52
C LEU A 120 3.01 11.08 23.91
N SER A 121 1.93 10.65 24.58
CA SER A 121 1.07 9.58 24.08
C SER A 121 0.25 10.07 22.88
N SER A 122 0.37 9.40 21.73
CA SER A 122 -0.40 9.69 20.51
C SER A 122 -1.91 9.60 20.70
N LYS A 123 -2.38 8.93 21.77
CA LYS A 123 -3.80 8.81 22.09
C LYS A 123 -4.43 10.10 22.63
N LEU A 124 -3.62 10.96 23.26
CA LEU A 124 -4.09 12.20 23.90
C LEU A 124 -3.86 13.45 23.04
N LEU A 125 -3.19 13.30 21.90
CA LEU A 125 -2.94 14.40 20.98
C LEU A 125 -4.16 14.67 20.10
N PRO A 126 -4.42 15.95 19.74
CA PRO A 126 -5.44 16.29 18.77
C PRO A 126 -5.08 15.64 17.42
N LYS A 127 -6.01 14.83 16.90
CA LYS A 127 -5.84 14.11 15.62
C LYS A 127 -6.15 14.97 14.40
N TYR A 128 -6.85 16.08 14.62
CA TYR A 128 -7.29 17.00 13.59
C TYR A 128 -6.83 18.41 13.92
N GLU A 129 -6.44 19.16 12.89
CA GLU A 129 -6.02 20.56 12.96
C GLU A 129 -6.85 21.37 11.95
N GLY A 130 -7.02 22.66 12.21
CA GLY A 130 -7.88 23.53 11.40
C GLY A 130 -8.72 24.46 12.28
N PRO A 131 -9.45 25.41 11.68
CA PRO A 131 -10.10 25.29 10.37
C PRO A 131 -9.23 25.57 9.14
N TYR A 132 -9.42 24.76 8.10
CA TYR A 132 -8.92 24.97 6.74
C TYR A 132 -10.09 25.31 5.82
N ARG A 133 -9.84 26.07 4.75
CA ARG A 133 -10.82 26.39 3.73
C ARG A 133 -10.54 25.60 2.46
N VAL A 134 -11.59 24.98 1.89
CA VAL A 134 -11.50 24.34 0.58
C VAL A 134 -11.44 25.42 -0.51
N VAL A 135 -10.42 25.39 -1.35
CA VAL A 135 -10.27 26.32 -2.49
C VAL A 135 -10.97 25.74 -3.71
N GLU A 136 -10.62 24.51 -4.08
CA GLU A 136 -11.17 23.84 -5.25
C GLU A 136 -11.05 22.31 -5.13
N ARG A 137 -11.76 21.60 -6.00
CA ARG A 137 -11.68 20.14 -6.13
C ARG A 137 -10.78 19.78 -7.31
N THR A 138 -9.58 19.31 -7.04
CA THR A 138 -8.61 18.91 -8.09
C THR A 138 -8.93 17.55 -8.68
N SER A 139 -9.48 16.62 -7.89
CA SER A 139 -9.86 15.27 -8.36
C SER A 139 -11.08 14.76 -7.59
N PRO A 140 -11.75 13.68 -8.03
CA PRO A 140 -12.90 13.15 -7.33
C PRO A 140 -12.66 12.89 -5.84
N ALA A 141 -11.45 12.48 -5.46
CA ALA A 141 -11.05 12.21 -4.08
C ALA A 141 -10.08 13.25 -3.48
N ASN A 142 -9.65 14.29 -4.22
CA ASN A 142 -8.63 15.24 -3.75
C ASN A 142 -9.13 16.68 -3.83
N TYR A 143 -8.87 17.44 -2.76
CA TYR A 143 -9.24 18.84 -2.61
C TYR A 143 -8.01 19.69 -2.32
N LEU A 144 -7.96 20.88 -2.92
CA LEU A 144 -6.98 21.90 -2.58
C LEU A 144 -7.50 22.67 -1.36
N ILE A 145 -6.73 22.68 -0.28
CA ILE A 145 -7.07 23.37 0.96
C ILE A 145 -6.07 24.50 1.25
N GLU A 146 -6.55 25.54 1.91
CA GLU A 146 -5.77 26.70 2.33
C GLU A 146 -6.01 26.95 3.83
N PRO A 147 -4.95 27.19 4.63
CA PRO A 147 -5.09 27.55 6.03
C PRO A 147 -5.74 28.93 6.17
N ILE A 148 -6.68 29.08 7.12
CA ILE A 148 -7.34 30.37 7.38
C ILE A 148 -6.43 31.28 8.19
N GLU A 149 -5.74 30.71 9.17
CA GLU A 149 -4.73 31.40 9.95
C GLU A 149 -3.35 31.09 9.38
N GLN A 150 -2.57 32.14 9.13
CA GLN A 150 -1.18 31.98 8.70
C GLN A 150 -0.37 31.38 9.85
N SER A 151 -0.22 30.06 9.83
CA SER A 151 0.59 29.34 10.81
C SER A 151 2.01 29.93 10.85
N SER A 152 2.61 29.97 12.04
CA SER A 152 4.03 30.28 12.21
C SER A 152 4.93 29.23 11.55
N ASP A 153 4.41 28.02 11.32
CA ASP A 153 5.12 26.93 10.66
C ASP A 153 5.11 27.13 9.14
N MET A 154 6.26 27.43 8.55
CA MET A 154 6.41 27.65 7.11
C MET A 154 5.90 26.48 6.26
N ARG A 155 5.98 25.24 6.78
CA ARG A 155 5.46 24.05 6.09
C ARG A 155 3.94 24.05 5.93
N ARG A 156 3.24 24.90 6.69
CA ARG A 156 1.79 24.92 6.84
C ARG A 156 1.15 26.21 6.35
N ARG A 157 1.92 27.12 5.74
CA ARG A 157 1.42 28.39 5.17
C ARG A 157 0.86 28.25 3.75
N GLY A 158 1.22 27.18 3.05
CA GLY A 158 0.87 26.98 1.66
C GLY A 158 -0.48 26.29 1.45
N ARG A 159 -0.92 26.28 0.20
CA ARG A 159 -2.01 25.42 -0.26
C ARG A 159 -1.51 23.98 -0.35
N ASP A 160 -2.33 23.03 0.06
CA ASP A 160 -2.00 21.60 0.01
C ASP A 160 -3.12 20.81 -0.67
N ILE A 161 -2.76 19.73 -1.38
CA ILE A 161 -3.70 18.84 -2.04
C ILE A 161 -3.90 17.62 -1.15
N VAL A 162 -5.10 17.49 -0.60
CA VAL A 162 -5.40 16.47 0.42
C VAL A 162 -6.55 15.57 -0.04
N ASN A 163 -6.42 14.28 0.27
CA ASN A 163 -7.48 13.30 0.04
C ASN A 163 -8.69 13.55 0.97
N VAL A 164 -9.90 13.41 0.44
CA VAL A 164 -11.18 13.56 1.12
C VAL A 164 -11.30 12.76 2.43
N GLU A 165 -10.68 11.58 2.51
CA GLU A 165 -10.68 10.74 3.73
C GLU A 165 -9.95 11.38 4.91
N ARG A 166 -9.02 12.31 4.63
CA ARG A 166 -8.30 13.08 5.65
C ARG A 166 -9.02 14.36 6.04
N LEU A 167 -10.14 14.68 5.39
CA LEU A 167 -10.94 15.88 5.66
C LEU A 167 -12.21 15.53 6.44
N LYS A 168 -12.59 16.42 7.35
CA LYS A 168 -13.90 16.38 8.03
C LYS A 168 -14.56 17.75 7.97
N VAL A 169 -15.88 17.78 7.99
CA VAL A 169 -16.64 19.04 8.07
C VAL A 169 -16.26 19.77 9.36
N TYR A 170 -15.96 21.07 9.26
CA TYR A 170 -15.77 21.92 10.43
C TYR A 170 -17.12 22.32 11.01
N HIS A 171 -17.32 22.08 12.30
CA HIS A 171 -18.47 22.56 13.06
C HIS A 171 -18.01 23.66 14.00
N ASP A 172 -18.58 24.86 13.85
CA ASP A 172 -18.25 25.99 14.70
C ASP A 172 -18.80 25.76 16.11
N PRO A 173 -17.96 25.73 17.17
CA PRO A 173 -18.43 25.54 18.54
C PRO A 173 -19.28 26.70 19.06
N LEU A 174 -19.30 27.86 18.39
CA LEU A 174 -20.11 29.03 18.77
C LEU A 174 -21.49 29.04 18.13
N ILE A 175 -21.73 28.19 17.13
CA ILE A 175 -23.06 27.99 16.55
C ILE A 175 -23.68 26.79 17.26
N VAL A 176 -24.24 27.04 18.45
CA VAL A 176 -25.23 26.12 19.03
C VAL A 176 -26.38 26.08 18.04
N THR A 177 -26.49 25.00 17.27
CA THR A 177 -27.68 24.73 16.48
C THR A 177 -28.87 24.68 17.42
N SER A 178 -29.60 25.77 17.52
CA SER A 178 -30.94 25.79 18.11
C SER A 178 -31.88 25.05 17.16
N CYS A 179 -32.02 23.74 17.36
CA CYS A 179 -33.11 22.88 16.92
C CYS A 179 -33.10 21.60 17.75
#